data_AF-A0A6N3BE47-F1
#
_entry.id   AF-A0A6N3BE47-F1
#
_cell.length_a   1.000
_cell.length_b   1.000
_cell.length_c   1.000
_cell.angle_alpha   90.00
_cell.angle_beta   90.00
_cell.angle_gamma   90.00
#
_symmetry.space_group_name_H-M   'P 1'
#
loop_
_entity.id
_entity.type
_entity.pdbx_description
1 polymer ?
#
loop_
_entity_poly.entity_id
_entity_poly.type
_entity_poly.pdbx_seq_one_letter_code
_entity_poly.pdbx_strand_id
1 'polypeptide(L)'
;MRSYKISKNNSILLIIGILIVSLLINVYSSIMNSRYKLLIGKETYYSVKEIKNRNESVLSLLDQCIKAKSVTNEEMLILYKNYTAISDEYNNLWSKYKDYGKEEIISFNKKTKVNDISNEMSTSQVYTRIESLLFEYLSFEMKNRNEKIILEGGILDDFLAMKEMSKSIDTFYKDFNDTKLKNVDEENKESTYIKKEYWIDVLKEINSVMEPYLNYEFTIKK
;
A
#
# COMPACT_ATOMS: atom_id res chain seq x y z
N MET A 1 26.89 43.05 -40.95
CA MET A 1 26.08 42.46 -39.86
C MET A 1 25.24 43.55 -39.21
N ARG A 2 23.91 43.54 -39.37
CA ARG A 2 23.02 44.51 -38.71
C ARG A 2 22.87 44.12 -37.24
N SER A 3 23.39 44.94 -36.31
CA SER A 3 23.13 44.76 -34.88
C SER A 3 21.71 45.21 -34.60
N TYR A 4 20.81 44.29 -34.24
CA TYR A 4 19.49 44.63 -33.74
C TYR A 4 19.66 45.25 -32.34
N LYS A 5 19.65 46.58 -32.25
CA LYS A 5 19.51 47.28 -30.96
C LYS A 5 18.04 47.22 -30.55
N ILE A 6 17.71 46.29 -29.65
CA ILE A 6 16.40 46.23 -28.99
C ILE A 6 16.25 47.53 -28.18
N SER A 7 15.19 48.29 -28.44
CA SER A 7 14.91 49.50 -27.66
C SER A 7 14.57 49.12 -26.22
N LYS A 8 14.91 49.97 -25.23
CA LYS A 8 14.65 49.72 -23.80
C LYS A 8 13.19 49.31 -23.53
N ASN A 9 12.24 49.88 -24.26
CA ASN A 9 10.81 49.55 -24.18
C ASN A 9 10.48 48.15 -24.74
N ASN A 10 11.12 47.73 -25.84
CA ASN A 10 10.95 46.38 -26.39
C ASN A 10 11.54 45.31 -25.46
N SER A 11 12.65 45.61 -24.76
CA SER A 11 13.22 44.73 -23.74
C SER A 11 12.29 44.58 -22.53
N ILE A 12 11.67 45.67 -22.06
CA ILE A 12 10.70 45.64 -20.95
C ILE A 12 9.45 44.83 -21.34
N LEU A 13 8.91 45.01 -22.55
CA LEU A 13 7.79 44.22 -23.07
C LEU A 13 8.12 42.72 -23.14
N LEU A 14 9.33 42.37 -23.58
CA LEU A 14 9.81 40.99 -23.58
C LEU A 14 9.87 40.39 -22.17
N ILE A 15 10.42 41.14 -21.20
CA ILE A 15 10.49 40.71 -19.80
C ILE A 15 9.09 40.49 -19.23
N ILE A 16 8.16 41.43 -19.47
CA ILE A 16 6.76 41.30 -19.04
C ILE A 16 6.11 40.07 -19.68
N GLY A 17 6.33 39.84 -20.99
CA GLY A 17 5.83 38.67 -21.69
C GLY A 17 6.34 37.35 -21.07
N ILE A 18 7.64 37.27 -20.77
CA ILE A 18 8.24 36.10 -20.11
C ILE A 18 7.63 35.88 -18.71
N LEU A 19 7.43 36.95 -17.93
CA LEU A 19 6.84 36.86 -16.60
C LEU A 19 5.39 36.39 -16.65
N ILE A 20 4.60 36.86 -17.60
CA ILE A 20 3.21 36.40 -17.79
C ILE A 20 3.18 34.92 -18.17
N VAL A 21 4.02 34.49 -19.12
CA VAL A 21 4.11 33.07 -19.50
C VAL A 21 4.54 32.21 -18.32
N SER A 22 5.53 32.65 -17.55
CA SER A 22 5.97 31.94 -16.34
C SER A 22 4.85 31.84 -15.29
N LEU A 23 4.11 32.92 -15.07
CA LEU A 23 2.97 32.91 -14.16
C LEU A 23 1.87 31.94 -14.61
N LEU A 24 1.54 31.93 -15.91
CA LEU A 24 0.54 31.01 -16.47
C LEU A 24 0.95 29.55 -16.29
N ILE A 25 2.22 29.21 -16.54
CA ILE A 25 2.76 27.87 -16.33
C ILE A 25 2.67 27.51 -14.84
N ASN A 26 3.06 28.41 -13.94
CA ASN A 26 3.02 28.15 -12.50
C ASN A 26 1.58 27.92 -11.98
N VAL A 27 0.62 28.74 -12.43
CA VAL A 27 -0.80 28.58 -12.06
C VAL A 27 -1.35 27.25 -12.60
N TYR A 28 -1.05 26.92 -13.86
CA TYR A 28 -1.45 25.65 -14.46
C TYR A 28 -0.87 24.45 -13.70
N SER A 29 0.43 24.47 -13.41
CA SER A 29 1.10 23.43 -12.62
C SER A 29 0.51 23.31 -11.22
N SER A 30 0.18 24.42 -10.55
CA SER A 30 -0.47 24.40 -9.23
C SER A 30 -1.85 23.73 -9.26
N ILE A 31 -2.66 24.02 -10.27
CA ILE A 31 -4.00 23.41 -10.43
C ILE A 31 -3.86 21.91 -10.71
N MET A 32 -2.95 21.52 -11.60
CA MET A 32 -2.73 20.12 -11.93
C MET A 32 -2.19 19.32 -10.74
N ASN A 33 -1.23 19.86 -9.99
CA ASN A 33 -0.71 19.24 -8.78
C ASN A 33 -1.82 19.03 -7.74
N SER A 34 -2.70 20.03 -7.55
CA SER A 34 -3.83 19.88 -6.61
C SER A 34 -4.82 18.79 -7.04
N ARG A 35 -5.12 18.68 -8.33
CA ARG A 35 -6.00 17.61 -8.85
C ARG A 35 -5.36 16.24 -8.69
N TYR A 36 -4.07 16.14 -8.99
CA TYR A 36 -3.30 14.92 -8.86
C TYR A 36 -3.25 14.43 -7.41
N LYS A 37 -2.94 15.31 -6.44
CA LYS A 37 -2.96 14.97 -5.01
C LYS A 37 -4.31 14.44 -4.55
N LEU A 38 -5.41 15.03 -5.04
CA LEU A 38 -6.76 14.56 -4.71
C LEU A 38 -7.05 13.18 -5.31
N LEU A 39 -6.66 12.93 -6.56
CA LEU A 39 -6.85 11.63 -7.21
C LEU A 39 -6.04 10.54 -6.54
N ILE A 40 -4.75 10.77 -6.28
CA ILE A 40 -3.90 9.84 -5.51
C ILE A 40 -4.48 9.61 -4.12
N GLY A 41 -4.87 10.67 -3.43
CA GLY A 41 -5.44 10.54 -2.09
C GLY A 41 -6.68 9.64 -2.09
N LYS A 42 -7.57 9.78 -3.07
CA LYS A 42 -8.74 8.90 -3.20
C LYS A 42 -8.34 7.46 -3.48
N GLU A 43 -7.50 7.25 -4.48
CA GLU A 43 -7.06 5.91 -4.88
C GLU A 43 -6.39 5.18 -3.72
N THR A 44 -5.41 5.83 -3.06
CA THR A 44 -4.69 5.27 -1.91
C THR A 44 -5.59 5.04 -0.70
N TYR A 45 -6.61 5.88 -0.47
CA TYR A 45 -7.63 5.64 0.56
C TYR A 45 -8.40 4.34 0.31
N TYR A 46 -8.86 4.12 -0.93
CA TYR A 46 -9.57 2.89 -1.29
C TYR A 46 -8.67 1.66 -1.21
N SER A 47 -7.41 1.75 -1.67
CA SER A 47 -6.43 0.68 -1.50
C SER A 47 -6.21 0.31 -0.03
N VAL A 48 -6.02 1.30 0.85
CA VAL A 48 -5.87 1.07 2.29
C VAL A 48 -7.12 0.42 2.89
N LYS A 49 -8.31 0.87 2.49
CA LYS A 49 -9.57 0.31 2.95
C LYS A 49 -9.74 -1.14 2.51
N GLU A 50 -9.35 -1.47 1.28
CA GLU A 50 -9.41 -2.84 0.77
C GLU A 50 -8.43 -3.75 1.51
N ILE A 51 -7.18 -3.34 1.72
CA ILE A 51 -6.20 -4.08 2.54
C ILE A 51 -6.77 -4.38 3.92
N LYS A 52 -7.36 -3.37 4.57
CA LYS A 52 -7.99 -3.53 5.89
C LYS A 52 -9.10 -4.58 5.86
N ASN A 53 -10.07 -4.44 4.97
CA ASN A 53 -11.23 -5.35 4.90
C ASN A 53 -10.81 -6.79 4.59
N ARG A 54 -9.85 -6.96 3.67
CA ARG A 54 -9.30 -8.28 3.31
C ARG A 54 -8.55 -8.89 4.49
N ASN A 55 -7.76 -8.10 5.21
CA ASN A 55 -7.05 -8.56 6.39
C ASN A 55 -8.01 -8.99 7.52
N GLU A 56 -9.10 -8.26 7.76
CA GLU A 56 -10.14 -8.67 8.71
C GLU A 56 -10.75 -10.03 8.33
N SER A 57 -11.02 -10.24 7.03
CA SER A 57 -11.50 -11.52 6.50
C SER A 57 -10.47 -12.65 6.68
N VAL A 58 -9.19 -12.39 6.39
CA VAL A 58 -8.08 -13.34 6.60
C VAL A 58 -7.97 -13.72 8.06
N LEU A 59 -7.96 -12.75 8.98
CA LEU A 59 -7.85 -13.00 10.42
C LEU A 59 -8.98 -13.89 10.92
N SER A 60 -10.22 -13.55 10.56
CA SER A 60 -11.39 -14.34 10.94
C SER A 60 -11.32 -15.78 10.41
N LEU A 61 -10.87 -15.96 9.17
CA LEU A 61 -10.77 -17.28 8.55
C LEU A 61 -9.65 -18.11 9.18
N LEU A 62 -8.47 -17.53 9.38
CA LEU A 62 -7.35 -18.18 10.07
C LEU A 62 -7.75 -18.62 11.48
N ASP A 63 -8.47 -17.78 12.22
CA ASP A 63 -8.99 -18.12 13.54
C ASP A 63 -9.91 -19.34 13.51
N GLN A 64 -10.78 -19.45 12.52
CA GLN A 64 -11.68 -20.59 12.34
C GLN A 64 -10.90 -21.86 11.99
N CYS A 65 -10.02 -21.78 11.00
CA CYS A 65 -9.20 -22.89 10.55
C CYS A 65 -8.30 -23.46 11.66
N ILE A 66 -7.61 -22.60 12.42
CA ILE A 66 -6.73 -23.02 13.52
C ILE A 66 -7.53 -23.68 14.63
N LYS A 67 -8.73 -23.17 14.96
CA LYS A 67 -9.62 -23.81 15.94
C LYS A 67 -10.11 -25.18 15.47
N ALA A 68 -10.42 -25.30 14.18
CA ALA A 68 -10.82 -26.56 13.55
C ALA A 68 -9.64 -27.53 13.37
N LYS A 69 -8.40 -27.06 13.49
CA LYS A 69 -7.15 -27.78 13.20
C LYS A 69 -7.08 -28.32 11.77
N SER A 70 -7.79 -27.70 10.84
CA SER A 70 -7.79 -28.09 9.43
C SER A 70 -8.22 -26.92 8.55
N VAL A 71 -7.85 -26.98 7.27
CA VAL A 71 -8.24 -26.00 6.25
C VAL A 71 -8.76 -26.76 5.04
N THR A 72 -9.98 -26.51 4.64
CA THR A 72 -10.56 -27.07 3.41
C THR A 72 -9.97 -26.38 2.17
N ASN A 73 -10.07 -27.03 1.01
CA ASN A 73 -9.60 -26.45 -0.25
C ASN A 73 -10.31 -25.11 -0.58
N GLU A 74 -11.58 -24.97 -0.20
CA GLU A 74 -12.33 -23.72 -0.37
C GLU A 74 -11.79 -22.59 0.51
N GLU A 75 -11.57 -22.87 1.79
CA GLU A 75 -10.97 -21.91 2.73
C GLU A 75 -9.55 -21.53 2.31
N MET A 76 -8.76 -22.49 1.82
CA MET A 76 -7.42 -22.25 1.28
C MET A 76 -7.46 -21.31 0.08
N LEU A 77 -8.41 -21.53 -0.85
CA LEU A 77 -8.60 -20.67 -2.01
C LEU A 77 -9.03 -19.26 -1.62
N ILE A 78 -9.87 -19.11 -0.58
CA ILE A 78 -10.28 -17.81 -0.06
C ILE A 78 -9.07 -17.07 0.55
N LEU A 79 -8.25 -17.76 1.36
CA LEU A 79 -7.02 -17.20 1.91
C LEU A 79 -6.09 -16.73 0.79
N TYR A 80 -5.83 -17.60 -0.20
CA TYR A 80 -4.98 -17.28 -1.36
C TYR A 80 -5.47 -16.00 -2.06
N LYS A 81 -6.76 -15.94 -2.42
CA LYS A 81 -7.34 -14.77 -3.11
C LYS A 81 -7.25 -13.49 -2.30
N ASN A 82 -7.48 -13.57 -0.99
CA ASN A 82 -7.40 -12.40 -0.13
C ASN A 82 -5.95 -11.90 0.00
N TYR A 83 -4.97 -12.80 0.16
CA TYR A 83 -3.56 -12.39 0.20
C TYR A 83 -3.09 -11.79 -1.13
N THR A 84 -3.49 -12.34 -2.28
CA THR A 84 -3.23 -11.74 -3.60
C THR A 84 -3.82 -10.33 -3.69
N ALA A 85 -5.09 -10.15 -3.30
CA ALA A 85 -5.72 -8.82 -3.34
C ALA A 85 -5.02 -7.82 -2.41
N ILE A 86 -4.58 -8.25 -1.22
CA ILE A 86 -3.81 -7.41 -0.30
C ILE A 86 -2.46 -7.02 -0.93
N SER A 87 -1.76 -7.99 -1.51
CA SER A 87 -0.47 -7.79 -2.18
C SER A 87 -0.57 -6.80 -3.33
N ASP A 88 -1.59 -6.93 -4.18
CA ASP A 88 -1.85 -6.01 -5.30
C ASP A 88 -2.06 -4.57 -4.82
N GLU A 89 -2.93 -4.37 -3.82
CA GLU A 89 -3.21 -3.04 -3.27
C GLU A 89 -1.99 -2.47 -2.53
N TYR A 90 -1.23 -3.31 -1.83
CA TYR A 90 0.01 -2.91 -1.17
C TYR A 90 1.07 -2.45 -2.17
N ASN A 91 1.26 -3.20 -3.26
CA ASN A 91 2.15 -2.82 -4.35
C ASN A 91 1.67 -1.53 -5.03
N ASN A 92 0.35 -1.34 -5.16
CA ASN A 92 -0.20 -0.07 -5.66
C ASN A 92 0.19 1.10 -4.76
N LEU A 93 0.02 0.99 -3.44
CA LEU A 93 0.43 2.04 -2.48
C LEU A 93 1.91 2.38 -2.61
N TRP A 94 2.78 1.38 -2.75
CA TRP A 94 4.21 1.60 -2.97
C TRP A 94 4.53 2.26 -4.30
N SER A 95 3.87 1.83 -5.38
CA SER A 95 4.00 2.47 -6.69
C SER A 95 3.65 3.96 -6.62
N LYS A 96 2.54 4.30 -5.94
CA LYS A 96 2.17 5.70 -5.70
C LYS A 96 3.18 6.41 -4.81
N TYR A 97 3.68 5.79 -3.73
CA TYR A 97 4.71 6.37 -2.86
C TYR A 97 6.02 6.67 -3.60
N LYS A 98 6.43 5.78 -4.49
CA LYS A 98 7.63 5.95 -5.30
C LYS A 98 7.53 7.16 -6.21
N ASP A 99 6.36 7.44 -6.76
CA ASP A 99 6.14 8.58 -7.65
C ASP A 99 5.68 9.85 -6.92
N TYR A 100 5.30 9.69 -5.65
CA TYR A 100 4.91 10.78 -4.77
C TYR A 100 6.05 11.79 -4.56
N GLY A 101 5.79 13.06 -4.88
CA GLY A 101 6.75 14.15 -4.74
C GLY A 101 7.75 14.30 -5.90
N LYS A 102 7.77 13.40 -6.90
CA LYS A 102 8.62 13.58 -8.10
C LYS A 102 8.07 14.63 -9.07
N GLU A 103 6.79 14.94 -8.99
CA GLU A 103 6.10 15.85 -9.91
C GLU A 103 6.10 17.32 -9.45
N GLU A 104 6.61 17.63 -8.25
CA GLU A 104 6.67 18.99 -7.74
C GLU A 104 7.93 19.72 -8.26
N ILE A 105 7.78 20.51 -9.33
CA ILE A 105 8.80 21.47 -9.82
C ILE A 105 9.22 22.45 -8.71
N ILE A 106 8.37 22.64 -7.69
CA ILE A 106 8.65 23.44 -6.49
C ILE A 106 8.03 22.73 -5.28
N SER A 107 8.78 21.83 -4.62
CA SER A 107 8.56 21.61 -3.19
C SER A 107 9.81 21.21 -2.42
N PHE A 108 9.99 21.89 -1.30
CA PHE A 108 10.71 21.42 -0.14
C PHE A 108 9.72 20.59 0.68
N ASN A 109 9.70 19.25 0.54
CA ASN A 109 9.56 18.33 1.67
C ASN A 109 9.53 16.86 1.25
N LYS A 110 10.17 16.04 2.10
CA LYS A 110 10.29 14.57 2.07
C LYS A 110 10.70 13.97 0.72
N LYS A 111 12.01 14.02 0.47
CA LYS A 111 12.68 13.07 -0.43
C LYS A 111 12.33 11.64 -0.01
N THR A 112 11.96 10.80 -0.98
CA THR A 112 11.93 9.34 -0.87
C THR A 112 13.30 8.89 -0.37
N LYS A 113 13.37 8.32 0.83
CA LYS A 113 14.64 7.82 1.39
C LYS A 113 14.93 6.46 0.75
N VAL A 114 16.20 6.20 0.41
CA VAL A 114 16.66 4.92 -0.16
C VAL A 114 16.23 3.72 0.70
N ASN A 115 16.16 3.89 2.03
CA ASN A 115 15.69 2.87 2.96
C ASN A 115 14.21 2.49 2.78
N ASP A 116 13.37 3.36 2.22
CA ASP A 116 11.97 3.05 1.97
C ASP A 116 11.87 2.01 0.83
N ILE A 117 12.75 2.08 -0.18
CA ILE A 117 12.75 1.18 -1.36
C ILE A 117 13.22 -0.25 -0.99
N SER A 118 14.18 -0.39 -0.07
CA SER A 118 14.57 -1.72 0.42
C SER A 118 13.43 -2.38 1.19
N ASN A 119 12.67 -1.59 1.96
CA ASN A 119 11.55 -2.09 2.75
C ASN A 119 10.36 -2.49 1.85
N GLU A 120 10.10 -1.76 0.76
CA GLU A 120 9.14 -2.16 -0.30
C GLU A 120 9.38 -3.59 -0.78
N MET A 121 10.61 -3.86 -1.24
CA MET A 121 10.96 -5.13 -1.85
C MET A 121 10.89 -6.29 -0.86
N SER A 122 11.36 -6.08 0.37
CA SER A 122 11.35 -7.11 1.41
C SER A 122 9.95 -7.44 1.90
N THR A 123 9.07 -6.44 2.04
CA THR A 123 7.72 -6.65 2.54
C THR A 123 6.80 -7.28 1.49
N SER A 124 6.90 -6.84 0.23
CA SER A 124 6.15 -7.46 -0.88
C SER A 124 6.49 -8.97 -1.02
N GLN A 125 7.76 -9.34 -0.78
CA GLN A 125 8.19 -10.73 -0.75
C GLN A 125 7.54 -11.57 0.36
N VAL A 126 7.08 -10.98 1.47
CA VAL A 126 6.35 -11.73 2.51
C VAL A 126 5.02 -12.21 1.95
N TYR A 127 4.23 -11.33 1.34
CA TYR A 127 2.96 -11.71 0.74
C TYR A 127 3.11 -12.71 -0.40
N THR A 128 4.09 -12.52 -1.30
CA THR A 128 4.35 -13.47 -2.38
C THR A 128 4.71 -14.87 -1.86
N ARG A 129 5.46 -14.97 -0.76
CA ARG A 129 5.78 -16.27 -0.15
C ARG A 129 4.56 -16.92 0.47
N ILE A 130 3.69 -16.15 1.14
CA ILE A 130 2.42 -16.65 1.66
C ILE A 130 1.52 -17.14 0.53
N GLU A 131 1.37 -16.36 -0.54
CA GLU A 131 0.59 -16.76 -1.72
C GLU A 131 1.11 -18.06 -2.34
N SER A 132 2.43 -18.17 -2.48
CA SER A 132 3.09 -19.36 -3.01
C SER A 132 2.82 -20.58 -2.12
N LEU A 133 2.96 -20.44 -0.80
CA LEU A 133 2.67 -21.50 0.15
C LEU A 133 1.21 -21.99 0.05
N LEU A 134 0.25 -21.06 0.05
CA LEU A 134 -1.18 -21.39 -0.03
C LEU A 134 -1.52 -22.07 -1.36
N PHE A 135 -0.94 -21.59 -2.46
CA PHE A 135 -1.12 -22.18 -3.78
C PHE A 135 -0.52 -23.60 -3.87
N GLU A 136 0.67 -23.80 -3.29
CA GLU A 136 1.31 -25.11 -3.24
C GLU A 136 0.50 -26.10 -2.41
N TYR A 137 0.02 -25.72 -1.23
CA TYR A 137 -0.86 -26.57 -0.41
C TYR A 137 -2.14 -26.92 -1.17
N LEU A 138 -2.82 -25.92 -1.73
CA LEU A 138 -4.05 -26.15 -2.51
C LEU A 138 -3.80 -27.12 -3.67
N SER A 139 -2.72 -26.91 -4.43
CA SER A 139 -2.35 -27.76 -5.56
C SER A 139 -2.03 -29.19 -5.12
N PHE A 140 -1.33 -29.36 -3.99
CA PHE A 140 -0.98 -30.66 -3.44
C PHE A 140 -2.23 -31.44 -2.98
N GLU A 141 -3.10 -30.82 -2.18
CA GLU A 141 -4.31 -31.47 -1.68
C GLU A 141 -5.28 -31.83 -2.81
N MET A 142 -5.49 -30.92 -3.77
CA MET A 142 -6.34 -31.18 -4.94
C MET A 142 -5.79 -32.34 -5.80
N LYS A 143 -4.48 -32.39 -6.03
CA LYS A 143 -3.84 -33.48 -6.78
C LYS A 143 -4.03 -34.84 -6.10
N ASN A 144 -3.97 -34.86 -4.77
CA ASN A 144 -4.13 -36.07 -3.97
C ASN A 144 -5.59 -36.40 -3.64
N ARG A 145 -6.55 -35.60 -4.13
CA ARG A 145 -8.01 -35.72 -3.86
C ARG A 145 -8.37 -35.61 -2.38
N ASN A 146 -7.55 -34.92 -1.62
CA ASN A 146 -7.87 -34.56 -0.25
C ASN A 146 -8.75 -33.31 -0.26
N GLU A 147 -9.77 -33.29 0.59
CA GLU A 147 -10.70 -32.16 0.68
C GLU A 147 -10.19 -31.05 1.63
N LYS A 148 -9.21 -31.39 2.48
CA LYS A 148 -8.64 -30.52 3.49
C LYS A 148 -7.22 -30.93 3.88
N ILE A 149 -6.44 -29.95 4.32
CA ILE A 149 -5.16 -30.14 5.01
C ILE A 149 -5.38 -30.15 6.53
N ILE A 150 -4.62 -30.96 7.26
CA ILE A 150 -4.61 -30.96 8.72
C ILE A 150 -3.51 -30.02 9.22
N LEU A 151 -3.84 -29.14 10.17
CA LEU A 151 -2.92 -28.17 10.73
C LEU A 151 -2.13 -28.78 11.89
N GLU A 152 -1.01 -29.40 11.56
CA GLU A 152 -0.08 -30.00 12.53
C GLU A 152 1.37 -29.66 12.18
N GLY A 153 2.24 -29.65 13.20
CA GLY A 153 3.67 -29.37 13.04
C GLY A 153 3.94 -28.06 12.30
N GLY A 154 4.84 -28.10 11.31
CA GLY A 154 5.25 -26.92 10.55
C GLY A 154 4.11 -26.21 9.81
N ILE A 155 3.07 -26.94 9.39
CA ILE A 155 1.88 -26.34 8.73
C ILE A 155 1.15 -25.45 9.74
N LEU A 156 0.98 -25.93 10.98
CA LEU A 156 0.35 -25.13 12.03
C LEU A 156 1.18 -23.88 12.36
N ASP A 157 2.51 -24.00 12.39
CA ASP A 157 3.40 -22.86 12.63
C ASP A 157 3.24 -21.77 11.57
N ASP A 158 3.14 -22.14 10.28
CA ASP A 158 2.92 -21.19 9.19
C ASP A 158 1.57 -20.48 9.31
N PHE A 159 0.51 -21.23 9.67
CA PHE A 159 -0.81 -20.66 9.88
C PHE A 159 -0.88 -19.74 11.11
N LEU A 160 -0.16 -20.07 12.18
CA LEU A 160 -0.02 -19.22 13.35
C LEU A 160 0.76 -17.94 13.03
N ALA A 161 1.84 -18.04 12.24
CA ALA A 161 2.60 -16.86 11.78
C ALA A 161 1.73 -15.93 10.92
N MET A 162 0.99 -16.48 9.96
CA MET A 162 0.00 -15.73 9.17
C MET A 162 -1.04 -15.03 10.06
N LYS A 163 -1.55 -15.73 11.08
CA LYS A 163 -2.54 -15.18 12.01
C LYS A 163 -1.97 -14.04 12.85
N GLU A 164 -0.80 -14.20 13.45
CA GLU A 164 -0.20 -13.15 14.27
C GLU A 164 0.18 -11.92 13.44
N MET A 165 0.61 -12.12 12.19
CA MET A 165 0.80 -11.01 11.24
C MET A 165 -0.53 -10.28 10.99
N SER A 166 -1.58 -11.00 10.60
CA SER A 166 -2.89 -10.42 10.29
C SER A 166 -3.52 -9.71 11.50
N LYS A 167 -3.35 -10.27 12.70
CA LYS A 167 -3.78 -9.67 13.96
C LYS A 167 -3.01 -8.38 14.29
N SER A 168 -1.71 -8.34 13.99
CA SER A 168 -0.90 -7.13 14.19
C SER A 168 -1.35 -6.01 13.26
N ILE A 169 -1.67 -6.32 12.00
CA ILE A 169 -2.26 -5.37 11.04
C ILE A 169 -3.63 -4.87 11.53
N ASP A 170 -4.50 -5.77 12.00
CA ASP A 170 -5.82 -5.40 12.52
C ASP A 170 -5.74 -4.51 13.76
N THR A 171 -4.82 -4.83 14.68
CA THR A 171 -4.55 -4.02 15.88
C THR A 171 -4.07 -2.62 15.49
N PHE A 172 -3.14 -2.53 14.54
CA PHE A 172 -2.68 -1.27 13.99
C PHE A 172 -3.85 -0.43 13.44
N TYR A 173 -4.74 -1.01 12.61
CA TYR A 173 -5.86 -0.25 12.05
C TYR A 173 -6.85 0.23 13.12
N LYS A 174 -7.08 -0.55 14.18
CA LYS A 174 -7.90 -0.14 15.32
C LYS A 174 -7.27 1.05 16.04
N ASP A 175 -6.00 0.94 16.40
CA ASP A 175 -5.26 2.01 17.06
C ASP A 175 -5.18 3.28 16.20
N PHE A 176 -4.97 3.11 14.89
CA PHE A 176 -4.95 4.21 13.94
C PHE A 176 -6.31 4.93 13.91
N ASN A 177 -7.42 4.20 13.82
CA ASN A 177 -8.76 4.78 13.81
C ASN A 177 -9.07 5.49 15.14
N ASP A 178 -8.73 4.86 16.27
CA ASP A 178 -8.99 5.40 17.61
C ASP A 178 -8.14 6.63 17.94
N THR A 179 -6.95 6.76 17.34
CA THR A 179 -6.06 7.90 17.58
C THR A 179 -6.21 9.02 16.56
N LYS A 180 -6.43 8.69 15.28
CA LYS A 180 -6.43 9.66 14.17
C LYS A 180 -7.81 10.02 13.65
N LEU A 181 -8.82 9.16 13.83
CA LEU A 181 -10.14 9.30 13.23
C LEU A 181 -11.32 9.21 14.21
N LYS A 182 -11.08 9.07 15.52
CA LYS A 182 -12.11 8.87 16.55
C LYS A 182 -13.21 9.94 16.58
N ASN A 183 -12.83 11.20 16.34
CA ASN A 183 -13.76 12.34 16.36
C ASN A 183 -14.11 12.82 14.94
N VAL A 184 -13.90 11.98 13.93
CA VAL A 184 -14.18 12.32 12.53
C VAL A 184 -15.43 11.55 12.11
N ASP A 185 -16.47 12.29 11.71
CA ASP A 185 -17.70 11.70 11.18
C ASP A 185 -17.40 10.84 9.94
N GLU A 186 -18.17 9.78 9.74
CA GLU A 186 -17.95 8.81 8.65
C GLU A 186 -17.87 9.49 7.27
N GLU A 187 -18.75 10.47 7.03
CA GLU A 187 -18.78 11.27 5.78
C GLU A 187 -17.50 12.10 5.57
N ASN A 188 -16.83 12.48 6.66
CA ASN A 188 -15.64 13.33 6.65
C ASN A 188 -14.33 12.51 6.69
N LYS A 189 -14.38 11.20 6.95
CA LYS A 189 -13.19 10.35 7.09
C LYS A 189 -12.34 10.32 5.83
N GLU A 190 -12.93 10.07 4.67
CA GLU A 190 -12.19 10.06 3.38
C GLU A 190 -11.48 11.40 3.17
N SER A 191 -12.21 12.52 3.29
CA SER A 191 -11.64 13.84 3.06
C SER A 191 -10.50 14.19 4.04
N THR A 192 -10.63 13.76 5.30
CA THR A 192 -9.62 13.96 6.34
C THR A 192 -8.39 13.12 6.06
N TYR A 193 -8.60 11.86 5.67
CA TYR A 193 -7.55 10.91 5.32
C TYR A 193 -6.69 11.42 4.16
N ILE A 194 -7.34 11.93 3.11
CA ILE A 194 -6.69 12.52 1.94
C ILE A 194 -5.91 13.77 2.32
N LYS A 195 -6.55 14.72 3.04
CA LYS A 195 -5.91 16.00 3.42
C LYS A 195 -4.69 15.82 4.32
N LYS A 196 -4.67 14.76 5.13
CA LYS A 196 -3.58 14.47 6.07
C LYS A 196 -2.55 13.50 5.50
N GLU A 197 -2.74 13.01 4.27
CA GLU A 197 -1.82 12.09 3.59
C GLU A 197 -1.57 10.81 4.40
N TYR A 198 -2.59 10.37 5.15
CA TYR A 198 -2.47 9.26 6.10
C TYR A 198 -2.13 7.91 5.47
N TRP A 199 -2.32 7.76 4.17
CA TRP A 199 -1.89 6.56 3.44
C TRP A 199 -0.39 6.31 3.53
N ILE A 200 0.43 7.37 3.66
CA ILE A 200 1.89 7.24 3.84
C ILE A 200 2.21 6.64 5.22
N ASP A 201 1.49 7.10 6.25
CA ASP A 201 1.65 6.59 7.60
C ASP A 201 1.21 5.12 7.66
N VAL A 202 0.05 4.80 7.07
CA VAL A 202 -0.44 3.42 6.97
C VAL A 202 0.55 2.52 6.24
N LEU A 203 1.10 2.96 5.10
CA LEU A 203 2.08 2.19 4.34
C LEU A 203 3.31 1.85 5.19
N LYS A 204 3.82 2.81 5.96
CA LYS A 204 5.00 2.62 6.83
C LYS A 204 4.73 1.67 7.99
N GLU A 205 3.57 1.78 8.61
CA GLU A 205 3.19 0.91 9.72
C GLU A 205 2.95 -0.52 9.25
N ILE A 206 2.33 -0.73 8.07
CA ILE A 206 2.21 -2.07 7.47
C ILE A 206 3.60 -2.69 7.23
N ASN A 207 4.57 -1.91 6.76
CA ASN A 207 5.96 -2.38 6.64
C ASN A 207 6.53 -2.79 8.01
N SER A 208 6.38 -1.95 9.02
CA SER A 208 6.88 -2.23 10.37
C SER A 208 6.29 -3.51 10.95
N VAL A 209 5.00 -3.76 10.71
CA VAL A 209 4.33 -5.00 11.13
C VAL A 209 4.90 -6.24 10.44
N MET A 210 5.42 -6.10 9.21
CA MET A 210 5.97 -7.21 8.44
C MET A 210 7.46 -7.45 8.63
N GLU A 211 8.20 -6.49 9.20
CA GLU A 211 9.63 -6.63 9.49
C GLU A 211 9.99 -7.96 10.20
N PRO A 212 9.24 -8.45 11.20
CA PRO A 212 9.53 -9.72 11.86
C PRO A 212 9.45 -10.95 10.95
N TYR A 213 8.70 -10.86 9.84
CA TYR A 213 8.41 -11.97 8.94
C TYR A 213 9.30 -11.97 7.68
N LEU A 214 10.20 -10.98 7.53
CA LEU A 214 11.08 -10.88 6.36
C LEU A 214 11.94 -12.13 6.16
N ASN A 215 12.41 -12.74 7.24
CA ASN A 215 13.24 -13.95 7.19
C ASN A 215 12.44 -15.24 7.44
N TYR A 216 11.11 -15.15 7.60
CA TYR A 216 10.28 -16.33 7.79
C TYR A 216 10.12 -17.08 6.46
N GLU A 217 10.51 -18.36 6.43
CA GLU A 217 10.38 -19.20 5.24
C GLU A 217 9.00 -19.84 5.18
N PHE A 218 8.03 -19.13 4.59
CA PHE A 218 6.73 -19.71 4.20
C PHE A 218 6.94 -20.65 3.00
N THR A 219 7.32 -21.89 3.28
CA THR A 219 7.55 -22.93 2.25
C THR A 219 7.11 -24.29 2.78
N ILE A 220 6.69 -25.20 1.89
CA ILE A 220 6.40 -26.57 2.30
C ILE A 220 7.70 -27.24 2.79
N LYS A 221 7.76 -27.49 4.10
CA LYS A 221 8.84 -28.26 4.72
C LYS A 221 8.72 -29.72 4.23
N LYS A 222 9.75 -30.18 3.51
CA LYS A 222 9.87 -31.56 3.01
C LYS A 222 10.21 -32.54 4.13
#